data_AF-A0A3B3XSV2-F1
#
_entry.id   AF-A0A3B3XSV2-F1
#
_cell.length_a   1.000
_cell.length_b   1.000
_cell.length_c   1.000
_cell.angle_alpha   90.00
_cell.angle_beta   90.00
_cell.angle_gamma   90.00
#
_symmetry.space_group_name_H-M   'P 1'
#
loop_
_entity.id
_entity.type
_entity.pdbx_description
1 polymer ?
#
loop_
_entity_poly.entity_id
_entity_poly.type
_entity_poly.pdbx_seq_one_letter_code
_entity_poly.pdbx_strand_id
1 'polypeptide(L)'
;MGAYRYMQELWRKKQSDVMRFLLRVRCWQYRQLSNLHRAPRPTRPDKARRLGYKAKQGGYFPMDLMGSSSMHRSSSVLALTIVCFHPGYVIYRVRVRRGGRKRPVPKGATYGKPVHHGVNQLKFARSLQSTAEERAGRHCGALRVLNSYWVGEDSTYKFFEVILIDPFHKAVRRNPDTQWITKAVHKHREMRGLTSAGKKSRGLGKGHKFHLTIGGSRRAAWKRRNTLQLHRYR
;
A
#
# COMPACT_ATOMS: atom_id res chain seq x y z
N MET A 1 21.43 -15.29 -15.92
CA MET A 1 20.42 -14.21 -15.74
C MET A 1 19.11 -14.82 -15.23
N GLY A 2 18.64 -14.46 -14.04
CA GLY A 2 17.41 -15.07 -13.48
C GLY A 2 16.11 -14.51 -14.07
N ALA A 3 15.04 -15.31 -14.11
CA ALA A 3 13.74 -14.95 -14.70
C ALA A 3 13.18 -13.58 -14.23
N TYR A 4 13.39 -13.22 -12.96
CA TYR A 4 12.95 -11.93 -12.40
C TYR A 4 13.62 -10.71 -13.04
N ARG A 5 14.83 -10.87 -13.60
CA ARG A 5 15.54 -9.79 -14.28
C ARG A 5 14.87 -9.46 -15.62
N TYR A 6 14.52 -10.47 -16.41
CA TYR A 6 13.76 -10.32 -17.64
C TYR A 6 12.39 -9.67 -17.39
N MET A 7 11.67 -10.11 -16.35
CA MET A 7 10.41 -9.47 -15.96
C MET A 7 10.59 -7.99 -15.65
N GLN A 8 11.66 -7.62 -14.92
CA GLN A 8 11.94 -6.22 -14.61
C GLN A 8 12.21 -5.40 -15.89
N GLU A 9 12.90 -5.95 -16.87
CA GLU A 9 13.22 -5.30 -18.14
C GLU A 9 11.96 -5.07 -18.98
N LEU A 10 11.04 -6.04 -19.05
CA LEU A 10 9.71 -5.86 -19.65
C LEU A 10 8.94 -4.69 -19.00
N TRP A 11 8.92 -4.64 -17.66
CA TRP A 11 8.25 -3.55 -16.93
C TRP A 11 8.96 -2.20 -17.02
N ARG A 12 10.22 -2.14 -17.46
CA ARG A 12 10.91 -0.88 -17.79
C ARG A 12 10.40 -0.35 -19.13
N LYS A 13 10.24 -1.21 -20.14
CA LYS A 13 9.74 -0.87 -21.49
C LYS A 13 8.20 -0.86 -21.59
N LYS A 14 7.52 -0.02 -20.80
CA LYS A 14 6.03 0.03 -20.75
C LYS A 14 5.36 0.54 -22.02
N GLN A 15 6.12 1.18 -22.92
CA GLN A 15 5.62 1.69 -24.19
C GLN A 15 5.61 0.62 -25.30
N SER A 16 6.21 -0.54 -25.08
CA SER A 16 6.13 -1.66 -26.03
C SER A 16 4.68 -2.11 -26.25
N ASP A 17 4.38 -2.60 -27.45
CA ASP A 17 3.01 -2.98 -27.82
C ASP A 17 2.45 -4.09 -26.93
N VAL A 18 3.28 -5.07 -26.57
CA VAL A 18 2.92 -6.13 -25.62
C VAL A 18 2.51 -5.54 -24.26
N MET A 19 3.29 -4.61 -23.70
CA MET A 19 2.96 -4.01 -22.40
C MET A 19 1.74 -3.10 -22.48
N ARG A 20 1.58 -2.33 -23.55
CA ARG A 20 0.41 -1.48 -23.78
C ARG A 20 -0.87 -2.31 -23.88
N PHE A 21 -0.84 -3.40 -24.65
CA PHE A 21 -1.95 -4.34 -24.77
C PHE A 21 -2.32 -4.95 -23.41
N LEU A 22 -1.34 -5.49 -22.68
CA LEU A 22 -1.58 -6.10 -21.36
C LEU A 22 -2.11 -5.10 -20.33
N LEU A 23 -1.59 -3.87 -20.31
CA LEU A 23 -2.07 -2.83 -19.40
C LEU A 23 -3.48 -2.39 -19.75
N ARG A 24 -3.83 -2.31 -21.04
CA ARG A 24 -5.18 -1.97 -21.50
C ARG A 24 -6.21 -3.00 -21.02
N VAL A 25 -5.96 -4.29 -21.26
CA VAL A 25 -6.84 -5.39 -20.83
C VAL A 25 -6.99 -5.42 -19.30
N ARG A 26 -5.89 -5.25 -18.56
CA ARG A 26 -5.92 -5.22 -17.08
C ARG A 26 -6.67 -4.03 -16.53
N CYS A 27 -6.45 -2.83 -17.06
CA CYS A 27 -7.17 -1.64 -16.63
C CYS A 27 -8.68 -1.74 -16.90
N TRP A 28 -9.09 -2.42 -17.96
CA TRP A 28 -10.50 -2.75 -18.20
C TRP A 28 -11.04 -3.70 -17.12
N GLN A 29 -10.35 -4.81 -16.85
CA GLN A 29 -10.75 -5.77 -15.81
C GLN A 29 -10.87 -5.10 -14.43
N TYR A 30 -9.90 -4.27 -14.05
CA TYR A 30 -9.88 -3.61 -12.74
C TYR A 30 -10.96 -2.54 -12.57
N ARG A 31 -11.57 -2.05 -13.66
CA ARG A 31 -12.71 -1.14 -13.59
C ARG A 31 -14.00 -1.85 -13.21
N GLN A 32 -14.19 -3.08 -13.68
CA GLN A 32 -15.36 -3.89 -13.38
C GLN A 32 -15.37 -4.38 -11.93
N LEU A 33 -14.17 -4.58 -11.35
CA LEU A 33 -14.02 -4.97 -9.95
C LEU A 33 -14.30 -3.81 -8.98
N SER A 34 -14.57 -4.19 -7.72
CA SER A 34 -14.84 -3.22 -6.65
C SER A 34 -13.64 -2.30 -6.38
N ASN A 35 -13.90 -1.18 -5.70
CA ASN A 35 -12.89 -0.16 -5.37
C ASN A 35 -11.65 -0.74 -4.64
N LEU A 36 -11.90 -1.77 -3.83
CA LEU A 36 -10.92 -2.48 -3.04
C LEU A 36 -11.32 -3.96 -3.03
N HIS A 37 -10.48 -4.82 -3.59
CA HIS A 37 -10.71 -6.26 -3.64
C HIS A 37 -9.42 -7.03 -3.36
N ARG A 38 -9.55 -8.24 -2.83
CA ARG A 38 -8.42 -9.15 -2.61
C ARG A 38 -7.94 -9.70 -3.95
N ALA A 39 -6.63 -9.65 -4.19
CA ALA A 39 -6.00 -10.30 -5.32
C ALA A 39 -5.43 -11.66 -4.89
N PRO A 40 -5.69 -12.76 -5.63
CA PRO A 40 -5.18 -14.08 -5.25
C PRO A 40 -3.66 -14.20 -5.40
N ARG A 41 -3.08 -13.47 -6.36
CA ARG A 41 -1.64 -13.47 -6.65
C ARG A 41 -1.17 -12.07 -7.08
N PRO A 42 0.11 -11.71 -6.83
CA PRO A 42 0.65 -10.44 -7.30
C PRO A 42 0.63 -10.37 -8.83
N THR A 43 0.18 -9.25 -9.39
CA THR A 43 0.31 -8.99 -10.84
C THR A 43 1.77 -8.86 -11.25
N ARG A 44 2.61 -8.41 -10.31
CA ARG A 44 4.04 -8.16 -10.48
C ARG A 44 4.85 -8.87 -9.40
N PRO A 45 5.12 -10.18 -9.55
CA PRO A 45 5.87 -10.94 -8.54
C PRO A 45 7.30 -10.41 -8.38
N ASP A 46 7.93 -9.90 -9.44
CA ASP A 46 9.24 -9.24 -9.43
C ASP A 46 9.28 -8.04 -8.46
N LYS A 47 8.28 -7.17 -8.57
CA LYS A 47 8.20 -5.94 -7.79
C LYS A 47 7.73 -6.22 -6.36
N ALA A 48 6.79 -7.14 -6.20
CA ALA A 48 6.29 -7.56 -4.90
C ALA A 48 7.43 -8.15 -4.04
N ARG A 49 8.24 -9.06 -4.60
CA ARG A 49 9.40 -9.66 -3.92
C ARG A 49 10.40 -8.60 -3.44
N ARG A 50 10.73 -7.63 -4.29
CA ARG A 50 11.62 -6.52 -3.92
C ARG A 50 11.09 -5.68 -2.75
N LEU A 51 9.77 -5.64 -2.58
CA LEU A 51 9.10 -4.89 -1.51
C LEU A 51 8.85 -5.72 -0.25
N GLY A 52 9.35 -6.97 -0.20
CA GLY A 52 9.28 -7.85 0.95
C GLY A 52 8.13 -8.86 0.93
N TYR A 53 7.41 -9.01 -0.20
CA TYR A 53 6.47 -10.11 -0.38
C TYR A 53 7.23 -11.43 -0.50
N LYS A 54 6.87 -12.42 0.33
CA LYS A 54 7.39 -13.77 0.24
C LYS A 54 6.22 -14.71 -0.03
N ALA A 55 6.27 -15.41 -1.16
CA ALA A 55 5.39 -16.53 -1.40
C ALA A 55 5.95 -17.75 -0.66
N LYS A 56 5.62 -17.91 0.62
CA LYS A 56 5.78 -19.22 1.26
C LYS A 56 4.60 -20.08 0.81
N GLN A 57 4.86 -21.33 0.46
CA GLN A 57 3.80 -22.32 0.41
C GLN A 57 3.38 -22.54 1.86
N GLY A 58 2.07 -22.55 2.14
CA GLY A 58 1.62 -23.19 3.37
C GLY A 58 2.20 -24.59 3.37
N GLY A 59 2.89 -24.98 4.43
CA GLY A 59 3.15 -26.40 4.65
C GLY A 59 1.80 -27.10 4.57
N TYR A 60 1.75 -28.21 3.84
CA TYR A 60 0.64 -29.14 3.83
C TYR A 60 0.18 -29.33 5.27
N PHE A 61 -0.97 -28.75 5.65
CA PHE A 61 -1.71 -29.28 6.77
C PHE A 61 -2.49 -30.44 6.17
N PRO A 62 -2.20 -31.70 6.54
CA PRO A 62 -3.08 -32.80 6.17
C PRO A 62 -4.48 -32.43 6.65
N MET A 63 -5.46 -32.58 5.76
CA MET A 63 -6.88 -32.59 6.10
C MET A 63 -7.20 -33.90 6.84
N ASP A 64 -6.46 -34.20 7.89
CA ASP A 64 -6.77 -35.26 8.84
C ASP A 64 -7.07 -34.56 10.16
N LEU A 65 -8.26 -34.84 10.72
CA LEU A 65 -8.86 -34.25 11.93
C LEU A 65 -9.78 -33.03 11.70
N MET A 66 -10.73 -33.13 10.77
CA MET A 66 -12.09 -32.68 11.07
C MET A 66 -12.96 -33.92 11.18
N GLY A 67 -13.48 -34.12 12.39
CA GLY A 67 -14.23 -35.31 12.80
C GLY A 67 -15.38 -35.63 11.87
N SER A 68 -15.49 -36.92 11.62
CA SER A 68 -16.67 -37.65 11.19
C SER A 68 -17.93 -37.20 11.94
N SER A 69 -18.85 -36.55 11.25
CA SER A 69 -20.29 -36.66 11.51
C SER A 69 -21.05 -36.32 10.23
N SER A 70 -21.44 -37.38 9.54
CA SER A 70 -22.56 -37.52 8.59
C SER A 70 -23.19 -36.24 8.02
N MET A 71 -23.02 -36.02 6.70
CA MET A 71 -24.11 -35.53 5.84
C MET A 71 -23.81 -35.80 4.37
N HIS A 72 -24.88 -36.02 3.61
CA HIS A 72 -24.97 -36.76 2.36
C HIS A 72 -24.07 -36.29 1.20
N ARG A 73 -23.63 -37.29 0.43
CA ARG A 73 -23.06 -37.18 -0.91
C ARG A 73 -24.09 -36.60 -1.88
N SER A 74 -23.78 -35.45 -2.46
CA SER A 74 -24.31 -35.07 -3.77
C SER A 74 -23.12 -34.66 -4.64
N SER A 75 -22.88 -35.46 -5.65
CA SER A 75 -21.75 -35.39 -6.57
C SER A 75 -21.95 -34.27 -7.59
N SER A 76 -21.21 -33.17 -7.46
CA SER A 76 -20.94 -32.28 -8.60
C SER A 76 -19.82 -31.30 -8.26
N VAL A 77 -18.63 -31.59 -8.77
CA VAL A 77 -17.58 -30.62 -9.14
C VAL A 77 -17.19 -29.63 -8.03
N LEU A 78 -16.61 -30.14 -6.94
CA LEU A 78 -15.71 -29.33 -6.13
C LEU A 78 -14.46 -29.06 -6.97
N ALA A 79 -14.52 -28.00 -7.77
CA ALA A 79 -13.35 -27.38 -8.37
C ALA A 79 -12.36 -27.13 -7.23
N LEU A 80 -11.32 -27.94 -7.21
CA LEU A 80 -10.16 -27.82 -6.35
C LEU A 80 -9.42 -26.54 -6.77
N THR A 81 -10.01 -25.37 -6.53
CA THR A 81 -9.26 -24.13 -6.46
C THR A 81 -8.37 -24.28 -5.23
N ILE A 82 -7.17 -24.80 -5.45
CA ILE A 82 -6.02 -24.60 -4.60
C ILE A 82 -5.83 -23.09 -4.55
N VAL A 83 -6.58 -22.43 -3.67
CA VAL A 83 -6.30 -21.06 -3.26
C VAL A 83 -4.98 -21.20 -2.54
N CYS A 84 -3.87 -20.99 -3.24
CA CYS A 84 -2.54 -20.89 -2.65
C CYS A 84 -2.62 -19.86 -1.53
N PHE A 85 -2.89 -20.33 -0.31
CA PHE A 85 -3.06 -19.52 0.86
C PHE A 85 -1.64 -19.23 1.35
N HIS A 86 -1.13 -18.08 0.90
CA HIS A 86 0.20 -17.63 1.28
C HIS A 86 0.19 -17.36 2.79
N PRO A 87 1.03 -18.04 3.59
CA PRO A 87 0.98 -17.99 5.03
C PRO A 87 1.34 -16.59 5.52
N GLY A 88 0.32 -15.82 5.90
CA GLY A 88 0.42 -14.50 6.52
C GLY A 88 0.66 -13.31 5.59
N TYR A 89 0.63 -13.49 4.26
CA TYR A 89 0.69 -12.38 3.30
C TYR A 89 -0.60 -12.29 2.48
N VAL A 90 -1.13 -11.08 2.34
CA VAL A 90 -2.33 -10.82 1.54
C VAL A 90 -2.08 -9.64 0.62
N ILE A 91 -2.62 -9.70 -0.60
CA ILE A 91 -2.53 -8.60 -1.56
C ILE A 91 -3.93 -8.07 -1.80
N TYR A 92 -4.08 -6.76 -1.68
CA TYR A 92 -5.30 -6.05 -2.04
C TYR A 92 -5.02 -5.11 -3.20
N ARG A 93 -5.91 -5.10 -4.19
CA ARG A 93 -5.92 -4.13 -5.26
C ARG A 93 -6.84 -2.98 -4.87
N VAL A 94 -6.32 -1.77 -4.99
CA VAL A 94 -7.02 -0.54 -4.65
C VAL A 94 -7.00 0.39 -5.84
N ARG A 95 -8.17 0.91 -6.23
CA ARG A 95 -8.26 1.99 -7.22
C ARG A 95 -8.42 3.34 -6.53
N VAL A 96 -7.71 4.35 -7.04
CA VAL A 96 -7.75 5.73 -6.54
C VAL A 96 -7.99 6.68 -7.71
N ARG A 97 -8.92 7.62 -7.55
CA ARG A 97 -9.20 8.65 -8.57
C ARG A 97 -7.95 9.50 -8.80
N ARG A 98 -7.66 9.78 -10.07
CA ARG A 98 -6.61 10.70 -10.51
C ARG A 98 -7.05 12.16 -10.32
N GLY A 99 -6.08 13.05 -10.36
CA GLY A 99 -6.29 14.50 -10.29
C GLY A 99 -6.01 15.09 -8.91
N GLY A 100 -6.24 16.41 -8.82
CA GLY A 100 -6.17 17.16 -7.57
C GLY A 100 -7.42 16.95 -6.71
N ARG A 101 -7.45 17.58 -5.54
CA ARG A 101 -8.64 17.62 -4.69
C ARG A 101 -9.13 19.06 -4.60
N LYS A 102 -10.38 19.29 -4.99
CA LYS A 102 -11.05 20.57 -4.78
C LYS A 102 -11.13 20.85 -3.29
N ARG A 103 -10.96 22.12 -2.89
CA ARG A 103 -11.24 22.53 -1.50
C ARG A 103 -12.72 22.24 -1.18
N PRO A 104 -13.03 21.56 -0.07
CA PRO A 104 -14.40 21.28 0.32
C PRO A 104 -15.03 22.54 0.93
N VAL A 105 -15.47 23.47 0.07
CA VAL A 105 -16.19 24.68 0.48
C VAL A 105 -17.52 24.78 -0.26
N PRO A 106 -18.61 25.15 0.44
CA PRO A 106 -19.90 25.38 -0.20
C PRO A 106 -19.78 26.55 -1.18
N LYS A 107 -20.27 26.36 -2.42
CA LYS A 107 -20.27 27.37 -3.50
C LYS A 107 -18.91 28.02 -3.83
N GLY A 108 -17.79 27.49 -3.32
CA GLY A 108 -16.47 28.12 -3.50
C GLY A 108 -16.16 29.25 -2.51
N ALA A 109 -17.03 29.54 -1.55
CA ALA A 109 -16.85 30.63 -0.60
C ALA A 109 -15.92 30.24 0.56
N THR A 110 -14.76 30.89 0.65
CA THR A 110 -13.73 30.62 1.69
C THR A 110 -13.70 31.63 2.82
N TYR A 111 -14.35 32.79 2.65
CA TYR A 111 -14.45 33.89 3.62
C TYR A 111 -13.11 34.24 4.31
N GLY A 112 -12.17 34.86 3.57
CA GLY A 112 -10.87 35.20 4.13
C GLY A 112 -10.04 36.14 3.26
N LYS A 113 -8.73 36.15 3.49
CA LYS A 113 -7.79 36.93 2.65
C LYS A 113 -7.76 36.37 1.22
N PRO A 114 -7.59 37.21 0.18
CA PRO A 114 -7.59 36.76 -1.23
C PRO A 114 -6.64 35.60 -1.54
N VAL A 115 -5.49 35.52 -0.87
CA VAL A 115 -4.51 34.41 -1.00
C VAL A 115 -5.11 33.03 -0.68
N HIS A 116 -6.17 32.97 0.11
CA HIS A 116 -6.82 31.71 0.52
C HIS A 116 -8.06 31.37 -0.32
N HIS A 117 -8.40 32.16 -1.35
CA HIS A 117 -9.59 31.95 -2.18
C HIS A 117 -9.42 30.86 -3.25
N GLY A 118 -8.24 30.26 -3.38
CA GLY A 118 -7.99 29.16 -4.32
C GLY A 118 -8.79 27.89 -4.01
N VAL A 119 -9.59 27.40 -4.98
CA VAL A 119 -10.46 26.22 -4.81
C VAL A 119 -10.06 25.03 -5.71
N ASN A 120 -9.80 25.25 -7.01
CA ASN A 120 -9.72 24.17 -8.00
C ASN A 120 -8.30 23.61 -8.21
N GLN A 121 -7.26 24.45 -8.23
CA GLN A 121 -5.91 24.04 -8.63
C GLN A 121 -5.06 23.47 -7.48
N LEU A 122 -5.66 23.18 -6.33
CA LEU A 122 -4.97 22.65 -5.16
C LEU A 122 -4.49 21.21 -5.38
N LYS A 123 -3.27 20.92 -4.92
CA LYS A 123 -2.67 19.59 -4.95
C LYS A 123 -2.69 18.99 -3.56
N PHE A 124 -3.00 17.69 -3.49
CA PHE A 124 -2.98 16.98 -2.23
C PHE A 124 -1.54 16.74 -1.75
N ALA A 125 -1.26 16.98 -0.48
CA ALA A 125 0.11 16.88 0.06
C ALA A 125 0.68 15.45 0.03
N ARG A 126 -0.16 14.41 0.09
CA ARG A 126 0.25 13.00 0.05
C ARG A 126 0.08 12.42 -1.34
N SER A 127 0.86 11.40 -1.66
CA SER A 127 0.74 10.69 -2.93
C SER A 127 -0.56 9.87 -3.03
N LEU A 128 -1.03 9.63 -4.26
CA LEU A 128 -2.16 8.73 -4.52
C LEU A 128 -1.87 7.30 -4.03
N GLN A 129 -0.60 6.89 -4.09
CA GLN A 129 -0.14 5.61 -3.56
C GLN A 129 -0.30 5.51 -2.03
N SER A 130 0.08 6.56 -1.28
CA SER A 130 -0.15 6.61 0.17
C SER A 130 -1.64 6.63 0.51
N THR A 131 -2.46 7.28 -0.32
CA THR A 131 -3.92 7.24 -0.17
C THR A 131 -4.48 5.84 -0.38
N ALA A 132 -3.91 5.06 -1.32
CA ALA A 132 -4.29 3.66 -1.54
C ALA A 132 -3.96 2.78 -0.33
N GLU A 133 -2.77 2.96 0.25
CA GLU A 133 -2.34 2.26 1.47
C GLU A 133 -3.28 2.54 2.65
N GLU A 134 -3.70 3.79 2.85
CA GLU A 134 -4.65 4.14 3.91
C GLU A 134 -6.04 3.53 3.69
N ARG A 135 -6.52 3.47 2.44
CA ARG A 135 -7.79 2.80 2.12
C ARG A 135 -7.72 1.30 2.45
N ALA A 136 -6.61 0.65 2.11
CA ALA A 136 -6.36 -0.76 2.45
C ALA A 136 -6.26 -0.98 3.96
N GLY A 137 -5.49 -0.15 4.67
CA GLY A 137 -5.32 -0.26 6.12
C GLY A 137 -6.59 -0.01 6.92
N ARG A 138 -7.48 0.88 6.44
CA ARG A 138 -8.80 1.10 7.05
C ARG A 138 -9.76 -0.06 6.83
N HIS A 139 -9.77 -0.64 5.62
CA HIS A 139 -10.64 -1.77 5.33
C HIS A 139 -10.17 -3.05 6.03
N CYS A 140 -8.86 -3.27 6.10
CA CYS A 140 -8.24 -4.43 6.73
C CYS A 140 -7.59 -4.07 8.07
N GLY A 141 -8.39 -3.64 9.06
CA GLY A 141 -7.88 -3.15 10.35
C GLY A 141 -7.03 -4.17 11.15
N ALA A 142 -7.29 -5.46 10.98
CA ALA A 142 -6.52 -6.53 11.63
C ALA A 142 -5.13 -6.75 11.00
N LEU A 143 -4.97 -6.41 9.72
CA LEU A 143 -3.74 -6.62 8.97
C LEU A 143 -2.84 -5.39 9.04
N ARG A 144 -1.56 -5.56 8.67
CA ARG A 144 -0.56 -4.48 8.65
C ARG A 144 -0.05 -4.26 7.24
N VAL A 145 -0.10 -3.00 6.78
CA VAL A 145 0.40 -2.63 5.45
C VAL A 145 1.93 -2.70 5.40
N LEU A 146 2.51 -3.58 4.61
CA LEU A 146 3.95 -3.66 4.42
C LEU A 146 4.43 -2.56 3.45
N ASN A 147 3.92 -2.59 2.22
CA ASN A 147 4.29 -1.70 1.12
C ASN A 147 3.23 -1.78 0.03
N SER A 148 3.37 -0.94 -0.99
CA SER A 148 2.51 -0.96 -2.17
C SER A 148 3.30 -0.72 -3.45
N TYR A 149 2.70 -1.04 -4.60
CA TYR A 149 3.25 -0.73 -5.91
C TYR A 149 2.17 -0.46 -6.96
N TRP A 150 2.55 0.31 -7.98
CA TRP A 150 1.71 0.61 -9.13
C TRP A 150 1.58 -0.59 -10.07
N VAL A 151 0.35 -0.85 -10.52
CA VAL A 151 0.04 -1.95 -11.46
C VAL A 151 -0.55 -1.48 -12.78
N GLY A 152 -1.20 -0.32 -12.80
CA GLY A 152 -1.84 0.21 -14.00
C GLY A 152 -2.44 1.58 -13.74
N GLU A 153 -2.69 2.31 -14.81
CA GLU A 153 -3.46 3.53 -14.76
C GLU A 153 -4.31 3.70 -16.01
N ASP A 154 -5.38 4.45 -15.84
CA ASP A 154 -6.31 4.88 -16.85
C ASP A 154 -6.50 6.40 -16.72
N SER A 155 -7.18 7.08 -17.65
CA SER A 155 -7.47 8.51 -17.56
C SER A 155 -8.06 8.92 -16.20
N THR A 156 -8.97 8.11 -15.65
CA THR A 156 -9.72 8.46 -14.42
C THR A 156 -9.12 7.87 -13.15
N TYR A 157 -8.48 6.70 -13.22
CA TYR A 157 -8.02 5.96 -12.03
C TYR A 157 -6.55 5.56 -12.10
N LYS A 158 -5.91 5.45 -10.94
CA LYS A 158 -4.66 4.70 -10.75
C LYS A 158 -4.93 3.48 -9.89
N PHE A 159 -4.32 2.36 -10.27
CA PHE A 159 -4.45 1.09 -9.58
C PHE A 159 -3.14 0.75 -8.87
N PHE A 160 -3.27 0.36 -7.60
CA PHE A 160 -2.16 -0.05 -6.75
C PHE A 160 -2.45 -1.41 -6.14
N GLU A 161 -1.42 -2.24 -6.04
CA GLU A 161 -1.44 -3.44 -5.20
C GLU A 161 -0.76 -3.12 -3.87
N VAL A 162 -1.47 -3.34 -2.77
CA VAL A 162 -1.00 -3.15 -1.41
C VAL A 162 -0.73 -4.52 -0.81
N ILE A 163 0.50 -4.71 -0.34
CA ILE A 163 0.95 -5.91 0.37
C ILE A 163 0.62 -5.71 1.84
N LEU A 164 -0.18 -6.61 2.38
CA LEU A 164 -0.58 -6.68 3.78
C LEU A 164 -0.01 -7.93 4.41
N ILE A 165 0.26 -7.85 5.71
CA ILE A 165 0.75 -8.94 6.54
C ILE A 165 -0.21 -9.16 7.70
N ASP A 166 -0.49 -10.42 7.99
CA ASP A 166 -1.20 -10.83 9.21
C ASP A 166 -0.21 -10.95 10.38
N PRO A 167 -0.32 -10.11 11.42
CA PRO A 167 0.58 -10.17 12.57
C PRO A 167 0.34 -11.35 13.52
N PHE A 168 -0.82 -12.02 13.43
CA PHE A 168 -1.18 -13.15 14.29
C PHE A 168 -0.76 -14.50 13.68
N HIS A 169 -0.47 -14.52 12.38
CA HIS A 169 -0.07 -15.75 11.71
C HIS A 169 1.31 -16.27 12.17
N LYS A 170 1.37 -17.55 12.55
CA LYS A 170 2.58 -18.20 13.12
C LYS A 170 3.80 -18.08 12.20
N ALA A 171 3.64 -18.22 10.88
CA ALA A 171 4.77 -18.14 9.95
C ALA A 171 5.41 -16.74 9.87
N VAL A 172 4.64 -15.68 10.13
CA VAL A 172 5.14 -14.29 10.18
C VAL A 172 5.87 -14.04 11.49
N ARG A 173 5.34 -14.57 12.60
CA ARG A 173 5.91 -14.42 13.95
C ARG A 173 7.22 -15.18 14.15
N ARG A 174 7.34 -16.38 13.55
CA ARG A 174 8.55 -17.22 13.62
C ARG A 174 9.69 -16.75 12.70
N ASN A 175 9.39 -15.92 11.69
CA ASN A 175 10.38 -15.49 10.71
C ASN A 175 11.07 -14.19 11.14
N PRO A 176 12.38 -14.19 11.44
CA PRO A 176 13.09 -13.02 11.98
C PRO A 176 13.03 -11.80 11.04
N ASP A 177 13.05 -12.01 9.72
CA ASP A 177 13.01 -10.93 8.73
C ASP A 177 11.71 -10.10 8.76
N THR A 178 10.61 -10.73 9.17
CA THR A 178 9.26 -10.15 9.08
C THR A 178 8.67 -9.87 10.45
N GLN A 179 9.14 -10.57 11.50
CA GLN A 179 8.61 -10.50 12.85
C GLN A 179 8.57 -9.08 13.40
N TRP A 180 9.53 -8.22 13.02
CA TRP A 180 9.55 -6.82 13.45
C TRP A 180 8.20 -6.14 13.23
N ILE A 181 7.49 -6.41 12.11
CA ILE A 181 6.22 -5.75 11.78
C ILE A 181 5.10 -6.08 12.76
N THR A 182 5.23 -7.12 13.58
CA THR A 182 4.20 -7.59 14.54
C THR A 182 4.18 -6.80 15.86
N LYS A 183 5.26 -6.08 16.20
CA LYS A 183 5.37 -5.26 17.42
C LYS A 183 4.32 -4.15 17.46
N ALA A 184 3.76 -3.82 18.63
CA ALA A 184 2.66 -2.85 18.76
C ALA A 184 2.96 -1.46 18.14
N VAL A 185 4.23 -1.01 18.19
CA VAL A 185 4.71 0.25 17.60
C VAL A 185 4.46 0.38 16.09
N HIS A 186 4.15 -0.71 15.40
CA HIS A 186 3.93 -0.76 13.96
C HIS A 186 2.46 -0.87 13.53
N LYS A 187 1.51 -0.75 14.46
CA LYS A 187 0.08 -0.58 14.15
C LYS A 187 -0.15 0.67 13.28
N HIS A 188 -1.02 0.57 12.28
CA HIS A 188 -1.41 1.68 11.38
C HIS A 188 -0.26 2.60 10.92
N ARG A 189 0.79 1.99 10.38
CA ARG A 189 1.98 2.70 9.88
C ARG A 189 1.71 3.56 8.64
N GLU A 190 0.73 3.14 7.84
CA GLU A 190 0.22 3.86 6.67
C GLU A 190 -0.40 5.20 7.06
N MET A 191 -1.20 5.23 8.13
CA MET A 191 -1.85 6.47 8.61
C MET A 191 -0.84 7.46 9.22
N ARG A 192 0.29 6.96 9.74
CA ARG A 192 1.40 7.76 10.27
C ARG A 192 2.45 8.14 9.21
N GLY A 193 2.26 7.73 7.95
CA GLY A 193 3.20 8.00 6.86
C GLY A 193 4.58 7.36 7.05
N LEU A 194 4.62 6.14 7.63
CA LEU A 194 5.86 5.38 7.85
C LEU A 194 6.12 4.32 6.76
N THR A 195 5.18 4.13 5.83
CA THR A 195 5.38 3.34 4.61
C THR A 195 6.34 4.04 3.65
N SER A 196 6.87 3.31 2.67
CA SER A 196 7.76 3.91 1.65
C SER A 196 7.07 5.04 0.88
N ALA A 197 5.78 4.92 0.57
CA ALA A 197 5.01 5.97 -0.09
C ALA A 197 4.74 7.18 0.81
N GLY A 198 4.40 6.95 2.09
CA GLY A 198 4.14 8.02 3.06
C GLY A 198 5.40 8.80 3.45
N LYS A 199 6.55 8.13 3.57
CA LYS A 199 7.85 8.76 3.86
C LYS A 199 8.26 9.76 2.78
N LYS A 200 7.96 9.50 1.51
CA LYS A 200 8.28 10.40 0.39
C LYS A 200 7.61 11.77 0.52
N SER A 201 6.33 11.81 0.92
CA SER A 201 5.62 13.10 1.11
C SER A 201 6.11 13.91 2.31
N ARG A 202 6.81 13.27 3.27
CA ARG A 202 7.35 13.97 4.45
C ARG A 202 8.61 14.80 4.13
N GLY A 203 9.24 14.57 2.97
CA GLY A 203 10.46 15.27 2.57
C GLY A 203 11.63 15.01 3.52
N LEU A 204 11.76 13.78 4.01
CA LEU A 204 12.89 13.37 4.86
C LEU A 204 14.12 13.09 4.00
N GLY A 205 15.29 13.50 4.47
CA GLY A 205 16.57 13.25 3.80
C GLY A 205 17.75 13.78 4.60
N LYS A 206 18.96 13.67 4.03
CA LYS A 206 20.21 14.17 4.60
C LYS A 206 20.80 15.25 3.70
N GLY A 207 21.47 16.25 4.30
CA GLY A 207 22.12 17.35 3.58
C GLY A 207 21.34 18.67 3.61
N HIS A 208 21.94 19.72 3.04
CA HIS A 208 21.45 21.11 3.08
C HIS A 208 20.01 21.27 2.55
N LYS A 209 19.61 20.46 1.56
CA LYS A 209 18.26 20.48 0.95
C LYS A 209 17.15 20.06 1.93
N PHE A 210 17.48 19.39 3.04
CA PHE A 210 16.49 18.82 3.97
C PHE A 210 16.42 19.54 5.33
N HIS A 211 16.93 20.78 5.39
CA HIS A 211 16.99 21.58 6.62
C HIS A 211 15.62 21.78 7.31
N LEU A 212 14.52 21.76 6.56
CA LEU A 212 13.16 21.87 7.11
C LEU A 212 12.72 20.66 7.95
N THR A 213 13.46 19.54 7.93
CA THR A 213 13.09 18.30 8.62
C THR A 213 14.13 17.82 9.63
N ILE A 214 15.11 18.67 9.98
CA ILE A 214 16.12 18.37 11.00
C ILE A 214 15.42 18.13 12.35
N GLY A 215 15.65 16.96 12.95
CA GLY A 215 14.92 16.49 14.14
C GLY A 215 13.73 15.57 13.83
N GLY A 216 13.58 15.12 12.57
CA GLY A 216 12.70 14.00 12.18
C GLY A 216 11.34 14.39 11.57
N SER A 217 10.86 15.62 11.77
CA SER A 217 9.66 16.15 11.12
C SER A 217 9.69 17.67 10.99
N ARG A 218 8.89 18.23 10.07
CA ARG A 218 8.77 19.69 9.89
C ARG A 218 8.29 20.40 11.14
N ARG A 219 7.31 19.82 11.85
CA ARG A 219 6.77 20.39 13.09
C ARG A 219 7.78 20.34 14.23
N ALA A 220 8.56 19.26 14.34
CA ALA A 220 9.64 19.16 15.32
C ALA A 220 10.74 20.21 15.05
N ALA A 221 11.14 20.36 13.78
CA ALA A 221 12.11 21.36 13.36
C ALA A 221 11.62 22.79 13.65
N TRP A 222 10.35 23.08 13.36
CA TRP A 222 9.74 24.38 13.64
C TRP A 222 9.68 24.65 15.15
N LYS A 223 9.19 23.70 15.97
CA LYS A 223 9.11 23.88 17.43
C LYS A 223 10.48 24.21 18.00
N ARG A 224 11.52 23.43 17.68
CA ARG A 224 12.89 23.66 18.14
C ARG A 224 13.42 25.06 17.81
N ARG A 225 13.08 25.60 16.63
CA ARG A 225 13.54 26.95 16.20
C ARG A 225 12.78 28.09 16.84
N ASN A 226 11.53 27.86 17.24
CA ASN A 226 10.65 28.89 17.80
C ASN A 226 10.50 28.77 19.33
N THR A 227 11.28 27.89 19.97
CA THR A 227 11.35 27.81 21.43
C THR A 227 12.53 28.64 21.92
N LEU A 228 12.23 29.76 22.59
CA LEU A 228 13.22 30.56 23.31
C LEU A 228 13.84 29.71 24.42
N GLN A 229 15.16 29.54 24.40
CA GLN A 229 15.89 28.83 25.46
C GLN A 229 16.19 29.81 26.60
N LEU A 230 15.59 29.57 27.76
CA LEU A 230 15.83 30.35 28.96
C LEU A 230 16.63 29.50 29.95
N HIS A 231 17.94 29.74 29.97
CA HIS A 231 18.83 29.10 30.94
C HIS A 231 18.69 29.79 32.30
N ARG A 232 18.92 29.04 33.39
CA ARG A 232 18.79 29.53 34.77
C ARG A 232 19.71 30.72 35.04
N TYR A 233 20.91 30.68 34.47
CA TYR A 233 21.88 31.77 34.46
C TYR A 233 22.09 32.19 33.01
N ARG A 234 22.13 33.50 32.75
CA ARG A 234 22.34 34.08 31.43
C ARG A 234 23.71 34.70 31.36
#